data_AF-A0A673VRK8-F1
#
_entry.id   AF-A0A673VRK8-F1
#
_cell.length_a   1.000
_cell.length_b   1.000
_cell.length_c   1.000
_cell.angle_alpha   90.00
_cell.angle_beta   90.00
_cell.angle_gamma   90.00
#
_symmetry.space_group_name_H-M   'P 1'
#
loop_
_entity.id
_entity.type
_entity.pdbx_description
1 polymer ?
#
loop_
_entity_poly.entity_id
_entity_poly.type
_entity_poly.pdbx_seq_one_letter_code
_entity_poly.pdbx_strand_id
1 'polypeptide(L)'
;MHRRHTTVREKGRRQAVRGPAYMFNERGSALTPEEEGFLDAAEYGNIPVVRKMLEESKTLNFNCVDYMGQNALQLAVGNEHLEVTELLLKKEGLARVGDGLLLAISKGYVRIVEAILGNPAFSQGLRLTQSPLEQELRDDDFYAYDEDGTRFSHDVTPIILAAHCQEYEIVHILLTKGARIERPHDYFCKCNECTEKQRRDSFSHSRSRMNAYKGLASAAYLSLSSEDPVFTSLELSNELARLANIETEFKNDYRKLSMQCKDFVVGVLDQCRDTEEVEAILNGDVDNAPPSENNRPCLERVKLAIKYEVKKFVAHPNCQQQLLTIWYENLSGLRQQSIGVKCWTVLGVSLGLPFLALAYWIMPCSKVTNVERLILL
;
A
#
# COMPACT_ATOMS: atom_id res chain seq x y z
N MET A 1 47.33 -15.10 -18.44
CA MET A 1 46.13 -14.38 -17.98
C MET A 1 45.51 -15.15 -16.82
N HIS A 2 45.69 -14.66 -15.60
CA HIS A 2 45.23 -15.31 -14.36
C HIS A 2 43.72 -15.13 -14.19
N ARG A 3 42.99 -16.25 -14.17
CA ARG A 3 41.57 -16.33 -13.84
C ARG A 3 41.47 -16.32 -12.31
N ARG A 4 41.04 -15.20 -11.72
CA ARG A 4 40.78 -15.13 -10.27
C ARG A 4 39.62 -16.06 -9.95
N HIS A 5 39.90 -17.10 -9.16
CA HIS A 5 38.89 -17.94 -8.52
C HIS A 5 38.18 -17.11 -7.45
N THR A 6 36.89 -16.84 -7.63
CA THR A 6 36.01 -16.38 -6.55
C THR A 6 35.54 -17.61 -5.76
N THR A 7 36.11 -17.82 -4.59
CA THR A 7 35.66 -18.85 -3.64
C THR A 7 34.35 -18.40 -3.01
N VAL A 8 33.26 -19.13 -3.30
CA VAL A 8 31.97 -18.99 -2.63
C VAL A 8 32.18 -19.35 -1.15
N ARG A 9 31.97 -18.37 -0.26
CA ARG A 9 31.98 -18.60 1.19
C ARG A 9 30.61 -19.16 1.58
N GLU A 10 30.52 -20.47 1.78
CA GLU A 10 29.33 -21.09 2.39
C GLU A 10 29.13 -20.56 3.82
N LYS A 11 28.25 -19.58 4.01
CA LYS A 11 27.68 -19.29 5.33
C LYS A 11 26.55 -20.29 5.59
N GLY A 12 26.91 -21.48 6.09
CA GLY A 12 25.94 -22.43 6.62
C GLY A 12 25.14 -21.83 7.77
N ARG A 13 23.81 -21.98 7.75
CA ARG A 13 22.91 -21.66 8.88
C ARG A 13 23.43 -22.39 10.13
N ARG A 14 23.97 -21.65 11.10
CA ARG A 14 24.47 -22.22 12.35
C ARG A 14 23.29 -22.60 13.25
N GLN A 15 23.32 -23.84 13.75
CA GLN A 15 22.44 -24.30 14.83
C GLN A 15 22.67 -23.45 16.09
N ALA A 16 21.59 -22.90 16.63
CA ALA A 16 21.61 -22.16 17.88
C ALA A 16 21.77 -23.13 19.06
N VAL A 17 23.01 -23.38 19.48
CA VAL A 17 23.31 -24.04 20.76
C VAL A 17 23.30 -22.96 21.84
N ARG A 18 22.21 -22.87 22.60
CA ARG A 18 22.07 -21.94 23.73
C ARG A 18 22.58 -22.59 25.02
N GLY A 19 23.81 -22.28 25.41
CA GLY A 19 24.32 -22.47 26.77
C GLY A 19 24.14 -21.20 27.62
N PRO A 20 24.10 -21.29 28.96
CA PRO A 20 23.87 -20.13 29.81
C PRO A 20 25.17 -19.34 30.05
N ALA A 21 25.07 -18.01 29.98
CA ALA A 21 26.06 -16.99 30.33
C ALA A 21 27.24 -16.76 29.37
N TYR A 22 27.00 -15.98 28.31
CA TYR A 22 28.03 -15.11 27.70
C TYR A 22 27.41 -13.74 27.43
N MET A 23 27.99 -12.69 28.03
CA MET A 23 27.75 -11.31 27.62
C MET A 23 28.01 -11.19 26.12
N PHE A 24 27.19 -10.38 25.45
CA PHE A 24 27.31 -10.11 24.03
C PHE A 24 28.77 -9.77 23.64
N ASN A 25 29.23 -10.49 22.60
CA ASN A 25 30.31 -10.19 21.66
C ASN A 25 31.68 -10.87 21.88
N GLU A 26 31.90 -12.03 21.23
CA GLU A 26 33.23 -12.62 21.02
C GLU A 26 33.94 -12.09 19.75
N ARG A 27 33.32 -11.24 18.91
CA ARG A 27 33.86 -10.95 17.55
C ARG A 27 33.65 -9.53 17.01
N GLY A 28 33.52 -8.51 17.85
CA GLY A 28 33.71 -7.13 17.40
C GLY A 28 35.19 -6.76 17.45
N SER A 29 35.79 -6.27 16.36
CA SER A 29 37.07 -5.55 16.46
C SER A 29 36.88 -4.40 17.44
N ALA A 30 37.70 -4.32 18.49
CA ALA A 30 37.61 -3.22 19.46
C ALA A 30 37.70 -1.88 18.72
N LEU A 31 36.68 -1.04 18.88
CA LEU A 31 36.66 0.30 18.32
C LEU A 31 37.86 1.07 18.84
N THR A 32 38.51 1.81 17.95
CA THR A 32 39.49 2.80 18.36
C THR A 32 38.79 3.96 19.08
N PRO A 33 39.45 4.67 20.00
CA PRO A 33 38.85 5.83 20.66
C PRO A 33 38.49 6.95 19.66
N GLU A 34 39.16 6.99 18.49
CA GLU A 34 38.80 7.87 17.38
C GLU A 34 37.47 7.47 16.74
N GLU A 35 37.21 6.17 16.54
CA GLU A 35 35.95 5.69 15.99
C GLU A 35 34.79 5.81 16.99
N GLU A 36 35.04 5.59 18.28
CA GLU A 36 34.05 5.81 19.35
C GLU A 36 33.64 7.29 19.40
N GLY A 37 34.61 8.20 19.44
CA GLY A 37 34.33 9.64 19.39
C GLY A 37 33.63 10.10 18.11
N PHE A 38 33.85 9.41 16.98
CA PHE A 38 33.15 9.67 15.73
C PHE A 38 31.68 9.22 15.79
N LEU A 39 31.41 8.03 16.32
CA LEU A 39 30.05 7.50 16.48
C LEU A 39 29.24 8.38 17.44
N ASP A 40 29.82 8.74 18.59
CA ASP A 40 29.20 9.66 19.55
C ASP A 40 28.88 11.01 18.88
N ALA A 41 29.85 11.57 18.15
CA ALA A 41 29.64 12.84 17.45
C ALA A 41 28.49 12.75 16.41
N ALA A 42 28.35 11.61 15.72
CA ALA A 42 27.25 11.39 14.78
C ALA A 42 25.90 11.19 15.51
N GLU A 43 25.89 10.48 16.64
CA GLU A 43 24.70 10.22 17.44
C GLU A 43 24.15 11.50 18.09
N TYR A 44 25.01 12.35 18.64
CA TYR A 44 24.64 13.62 19.26
C TYR A 44 24.49 14.79 18.25
N GLY A 45 24.76 14.57 16.97
CA GLY A 45 24.59 15.59 15.94
C GLY A 45 25.68 16.67 15.93
N ASN A 46 26.89 16.37 16.38
CA ASN A 46 28.01 17.31 16.43
C ASN A 46 28.65 17.51 15.05
N ILE A 47 27.98 18.31 14.22
CA ILE A 47 28.36 18.64 12.83
C ILE A 47 29.84 19.04 12.67
N PRO A 48 30.42 20.00 13.43
CA PRO A 48 31.80 20.42 13.19
C PRO A 48 32.81 19.31 13.50
N VAL A 49 32.56 18.49 14.53
CA VAL A 49 33.42 17.36 14.88
C VAL A 49 33.36 16.29 13.80
N VAL A 50 32.15 15.89 13.39
CA VAL A 50 31.95 14.90 12.31
C VAL A 50 32.64 15.37 11.02
N ARG A 51 32.43 16.62 10.61
CA ARG A 51 33.07 17.20 9.42
C ARG A 51 34.60 17.14 9.52
N LYS A 52 35.15 17.61 10.64
CA LYS A 52 36.58 17.64 10.88
C LYS A 52 37.18 16.23 10.80
N MET A 53 36.56 15.26 11.46
CA MET A 53 37.01 13.86 11.45
C MET A 53 36.91 13.23 10.06
N LEU A 54 35.88 13.55 9.28
CA LEU A 54 35.74 13.07 7.90
C LEU A 54 36.75 13.70 6.91
N GLU A 55 37.26 14.89 7.19
CA GLU A 55 38.19 15.62 6.30
C GLU A 55 39.67 15.41 6.70
N GLU A 56 39.98 15.38 8.00
CA GLU A 56 41.35 15.38 8.52
C GLU A 56 41.88 13.98 8.88
N SER A 57 41.01 13.04 9.26
CA SER A 57 41.45 11.72 9.75
C SER A 57 41.77 10.76 8.60
N LYS A 58 43.01 10.24 8.56
CA LYS A 58 43.46 9.24 7.57
C LYS A 58 43.25 7.80 8.03
N THR A 59 43.11 7.59 9.33
CA THR A 59 42.96 6.29 10.00
C THR A 59 41.52 5.91 10.25
N LEU A 60 40.59 6.87 10.18
CA LEU A 60 39.19 6.67 10.53
C LEU A 60 38.49 5.77 9.52
N ASN A 61 37.95 4.66 9.99
CA ASN A 61 36.96 3.89 9.26
C ASN A 61 35.58 4.50 9.52
N PHE A 62 35.01 5.20 8.54
CA PHE A 62 33.67 5.79 8.65
C PHE A 62 32.54 4.75 8.62
N ASN A 63 32.83 3.49 8.25
CA ASN A 63 31.91 2.35 8.35
C ASN A 63 32.09 1.56 9.66
N CYS A 64 32.67 2.18 10.69
CA CYS A 64 32.70 1.59 12.02
C CYS A 64 31.27 1.36 12.55
N VAL A 65 31.15 0.39 13.45
CA VAL A 65 29.87 -0.02 14.03
C VAL A 65 29.95 -0.02 15.55
N ASP A 66 28.88 0.38 16.22
CA ASP A 66 28.80 0.39 17.68
C ASP A 66 28.64 -1.03 18.28
N TYR A 67 28.39 -1.11 19.59
CA TYR A 67 28.16 -2.39 20.29
C TYR A 67 26.86 -3.11 19.89
N MET A 68 25.89 -2.39 19.31
CA MET A 68 24.67 -2.95 18.69
C MET A 68 24.87 -3.28 17.21
N GLY A 69 26.05 -3.01 16.67
CA GLY A 69 26.36 -3.18 15.26
C GLY A 69 25.74 -2.10 14.39
N GLN A 70 25.52 -0.87 14.85
CA GLN A 70 24.97 0.24 14.06
C GLN A 70 26.09 1.17 13.56
N ASN A 71 25.98 1.66 12.33
CA ASN A 71 26.91 2.63 11.76
C ASN A 71 26.51 4.09 12.06
N ALA A 72 27.44 5.02 11.80
CA ALA A 72 27.23 6.45 12.00
C ALA A 72 25.99 7.01 11.28
N LEU A 73 25.66 6.48 10.09
CA LEU A 73 24.48 6.89 9.33
C LEU A 73 23.18 6.45 10.01
N GLN A 74 23.09 5.20 10.47
CA GLN A 74 21.93 4.66 11.17
C GLN A 74 21.68 5.42 12.48
N LEU A 75 22.74 5.79 13.20
CA LEU A 75 22.65 6.61 14.41
C LEU A 75 22.16 8.04 14.09
N ALA A 76 22.78 8.69 13.10
CA ALA A 76 22.39 10.04 12.68
C ALA A 76 20.94 10.10 12.18
N VAL A 77 20.52 9.12 11.37
CA VAL A 77 19.14 9.00 10.88
C VAL A 77 18.17 8.69 12.02
N GLY A 78 18.55 7.82 12.96
CA GLY A 78 17.72 7.47 14.11
C GLY A 78 17.35 8.68 14.97
N ASN A 79 18.28 9.63 15.09
CA ASN A 79 18.15 10.86 15.87
C ASN A 79 17.76 12.09 15.04
N GLU A 80 17.38 11.92 13.77
CA GLU A 80 16.92 12.99 12.86
C GLU A 80 17.98 14.08 12.55
N HIS A 81 19.27 13.74 12.59
CA HIS A 81 20.35 14.68 12.28
C HIS A 81 20.56 14.82 10.78
N LEU A 82 19.75 15.67 10.12
CA LEU A 82 19.80 15.89 8.68
C LEU A 82 21.18 16.34 8.18
N GLU A 83 21.78 17.36 8.80
CA GLU A 83 23.06 17.90 8.34
C GLU A 83 24.21 16.89 8.45
N VAL A 84 24.23 16.10 9.51
CA VAL A 84 25.18 14.99 9.68
C VAL A 84 24.95 13.93 8.61
N THR A 85 23.69 13.57 8.36
CA THR A 85 23.31 12.63 7.29
C THR A 85 23.81 13.11 5.93
N GLU A 86 23.59 14.37 5.57
CA GLU A 86 24.07 14.95 4.31
C GLU A 86 25.61 14.94 4.21
N LEU A 87 26.32 15.16 5.32
CA LEU A 87 27.78 15.07 5.33
C LEU A 87 28.29 13.65 5.12
N LEU A 88 27.66 12.67 5.76
CA LEU A 88 27.99 11.26 5.60
C LEU A 88 27.71 10.78 4.17
N LEU A 89 26.58 11.16 3.59
CA LEU A 89 26.18 10.79 2.23
C LEU A 89 27.11 11.34 1.13
N LYS A 90 27.90 12.38 1.41
CA LYS A 90 28.92 12.90 0.47
C LYS A 90 30.13 11.98 0.33
N LYS A 91 30.35 11.05 1.26
CA LYS A 91 31.46 10.09 1.18
C LYS A 91 31.06 8.89 0.34
N GLU A 92 31.91 8.55 -0.63
CA GLU A 92 31.74 7.33 -1.44
C GLU A 92 32.12 6.09 -0.63
N GLY A 93 31.36 5.00 -0.80
CA GLY A 93 31.63 3.73 -0.10
C GLY A 93 30.96 3.58 1.28
N LEU A 94 29.97 4.43 1.58
CA LEU A 94 29.16 4.28 2.80
C LEU A 94 28.32 2.99 2.75
N ALA A 95 28.49 2.14 3.76
CA ALA A 95 27.73 0.90 3.90
C ALA A 95 26.34 1.15 4.53
N ARG A 96 25.43 0.17 4.41
CA ARG A 96 24.11 0.15 5.09
C ARG A 96 23.20 1.37 4.84
N VAL A 97 23.38 2.03 3.69
CA VAL A 97 22.56 3.18 3.28
C VAL A 97 21.09 2.77 3.08
N GLY A 98 20.85 1.55 2.59
CA GLY A 98 19.50 1.00 2.42
C GLY A 98 18.76 0.78 3.74
N ASP A 99 19.44 0.30 4.78
CA ASP A 99 18.82 0.20 6.12
C ASP A 99 18.53 1.59 6.72
N GLY A 100 19.44 2.55 6.53
CA GLY A 100 19.18 3.95 6.87
C GLY A 100 17.94 4.52 6.18
N LEU A 101 17.74 4.20 4.90
CA LEU A 101 16.53 4.56 4.16
C LEU A 101 15.27 3.94 4.80
N LEU A 102 15.27 2.64 5.07
CA LEU A 102 14.11 1.96 5.68
C LEU A 102 13.80 2.51 7.08
N LEU A 103 14.82 2.86 7.87
CA LEU A 103 14.65 3.51 9.16
C LEU A 103 13.99 4.88 9.03
N ALA A 104 14.48 5.73 8.11
CA ALA A 104 13.92 7.05 7.86
C ALA A 104 12.45 6.96 7.41
N ILE A 105 12.11 6.00 6.54
CA ILE A 105 10.74 5.74 6.11
C ILE A 105 9.86 5.30 7.29
N SER A 106 10.34 4.37 8.12
CA SER A 106 9.59 3.90 9.29
C SER A 106 9.32 5.00 10.32
N LYS A 107 10.13 6.06 10.33
CA LYS A 107 9.99 7.21 11.24
C LYS A 107 9.24 8.39 10.63
N GLY A 108 9.02 8.40 9.30
CA GLY A 108 8.37 9.52 8.61
C GLY A 108 9.29 10.71 8.32
N TYR A 109 10.62 10.53 8.32
CA TYR A 109 11.57 11.65 8.13
C TYR A 109 11.74 12.01 6.65
N VAL A 110 10.80 12.79 6.11
CA VAL A 110 10.72 13.14 4.67
C VAL A 110 12.02 13.76 4.14
N ARG A 111 12.57 14.77 4.82
CA ARG A 111 13.79 15.47 4.38
C ARG A 111 15.02 14.55 4.33
N ILE A 112 15.13 13.63 5.29
CA ILE A 112 16.22 12.65 5.35
C ILE A 112 16.05 11.63 4.22
N VAL A 113 14.82 11.17 3.96
CA VAL A 113 14.53 10.29 2.82
C VAL A 113 14.93 10.94 1.51
N GLU A 114 14.59 12.21 1.28
CA GLU A 114 15.02 12.94 0.08
C GLU A 114 16.54 13.05 -0.04
N ALA A 115 17.23 13.39 1.05
CA ALA A 115 18.69 13.45 1.07
C ALA A 115 19.32 12.10 0.72
N ILE A 116 18.82 11.00 1.29
CA ILE A 116 19.29 9.64 1.01
C ILE A 116 19.01 9.25 -0.44
N LEU A 117 17.81 9.53 -0.96
CA LEU A 117 17.44 9.25 -2.36
C LEU A 117 18.18 10.13 -3.38
N GLY A 118 18.78 11.24 -2.95
CA GLY A 118 19.68 12.06 -3.75
C GLY A 118 21.06 11.41 -3.97
N ASN A 119 21.42 10.37 -3.22
CA ASN A 119 22.71 9.69 -3.36
C ASN A 119 22.80 8.92 -4.69
N PRO A 120 23.95 8.96 -5.41
CA PRO A 120 24.16 8.20 -6.64
C PRO A 120 23.91 6.69 -6.50
N ALA A 121 24.00 6.12 -5.30
CA ALA A 121 23.67 4.73 -5.00
C ALA A 121 22.23 4.33 -5.36
N PHE A 122 21.29 5.29 -5.41
CA PHE A 122 19.89 5.07 -5.78
C PHE A 122 19.54 5.54 -7.21
N SER A 123 20.49 6.12 -7.94
CA SER A 123 20.25 6.75 -9.25
C SER A 123 19.69 5.81 -10.33
N GLN A 124 19.96 4.50 -10.24
CA GLN A 124 19.50 3.52 -11.22
C GLN A 124 18.11 2.94 -10.94
N GLY A 125 17.44 3.32 -9.83
CA GLY A 125 16.09 2.85 -9.46
C GLY A 125 15.96 1.35 -9.13
N LEU A 126 16.86 0.52 -9.64
CA LEU A 126 16.89 -0.94 -9.48
C LEU A 126 16.95 -1.36 -8.00
N ARG A 127 17.59 -0.53 -7.15
CA ARG A 127 17.70 -0.79 -5.71
C ARG A 127 16.41 -0.51 -4.92
N LEU A 128 15.47 0.22 -5.51
CA LEU A 128 14.17 0.56 -4.92
C LEU A 128 13.08 -0.45 -5.28
N THR A 129 13.21 -1.10 -6.45
CA THR A 129 12.24 -2.08 -6.95
C THR A 129 12.55 -3.50 -6.49
N GLN A 130 13.84 -3.88 -6.41
CA GLN A 130 14.23 -5.22 -5.97
C GLN A 130 14.08 -5.39 -4.46
N SER A 131 13.62 -6.57 -4.04
CA SER A 131 13.59 -6.91 -2.62
C SER A 131 15.00 -7.07 -2.05
N PRO A 132 15.21 -6.76 -0.76
CA PRO A 132 16.47 -7.05 -0.09
C PRO A 132 16.96 -8.50 -0.30
N LEU A 133 16.05 -9.49 -0.34
CA LEU A 133 16.40 -10.90 -0.62
C LEU A 133 17.00 -11.11 -2.02
N GLU A 134 16.46 -10.44 -3.04
CA GLU A 134 16.97 -10.54 -4.41
C GLU A 134 18.31 -9.82 -4.59
N GLN A 135 18.59 -8.85 -3.72
CA GLN A 135 19.85 -8.10 -3.69
C GLN A 135 20.92 -8.74 -2.83
N GLU A 136 20.56 -9.55 -1.83
CA GLU A 136 21.51 -10.31 -1.01
C GLU A 136 22.36 -11.27 -1.86
N LEU A 137 21.82 -11.75 -2.99
CA LEU A 137 22.56 -12.50 -4.02
C LEU A 137 23.68 -11.69 -4.70
N ARG A 138 23.69 -10.36 -4.53
CA ARG A 138 24.70 -9.44 -5.08
C ARG A 138 25.77 -9.03 -4.05
N ASP A 139 25.72 -9.58 -2.82
CA ASP A 139 26.77 -9.46 -1.80
C ASP A 139 27.09 -8.01 -1.37
N ASP A 140 26.07 -7.14 -1.36
CA ASP A 140 26.16 -5.77 -0.85
C ASP A 140 25.47 -5.71 0.53
N ASP A 141 26.20 -5.35 1.61
CA ASP A 141 25.67 -5.07 2.97
C ASP A 141 24.76 -3.81 3.01
N PHE A 142 23.97 -3.58 1.96
CA PHE A 142 23.26 -2.34 1.71
C PHE A 142 22.03 -2.18 2.60
N TYR A 143 21.26 -3.26 2.80
CA TYR A 143 20.08 -3.32 3.68
C TYR A 143 20.34 -4.02 5.02
N ALA A 144 21.59 -4.44 5.28
CA ALA A 144 21.97 -5.05 6.54
C ALA A 144 21.83 -4.05 7.69
N TYR A 145 21.21 -4.48 8.79
CA TYR A 145 21.13 -3.70 10.01
C TYR A 145 22.42 -3.90 10.82
N ASP A 146 22.74 -5.16 11.08
CA ASP A 146 23.92 -5.66 11.79
C ASP A 146 24.53 -6.87 11.05
N GLU A 147 25.44 -7.61 11.70
CA GLU A 147 26.02 -8.84 11.16
C GLU A 147 25.05 -10.04 11.14
N ASP A 148 23.92 -9.93 11.86
CA ASP A 148 22.95 -11.00 12.08
C ASP A 148 21.74 -10.91 11.11
N GLY A 149 21.50 -9.76 10.49
CA GLY A 149 20.56 -9.62 9.37
C GLY A 149 20.01 -8.22 9.11
N THR A 150 18.82 -8.16 8.51
CA THR A 150 18.11 -6.92 8.17
C THR A 150 17.08 -6.54 9.25
N ARG A 151 16.85 -5.24 9.46
CA ARG A 151 15.85 -4.75 10.44
C ARG A 151 14.42 -5.20 10.12
N PHE A 152 14.06 -5.12 8.84
CA PHE A 152 12.75 -5.51 8.33
C PHE A 152 12.85 -6.86 7.63
N SER A 153 11.70 -7.52 7.39
CA SER A 153 11.70 -8.74 6.59
C SER A 153 12.27 -8.48 5.21
N HIS A 154 13.11 -9.39 4.71
CA HIS A 154 13.82 -9.30 3.42
C HIS A 154 12.92 -9.14 2.18
N ASP A 155 11.61 -9.35 2.34
CA ASP A 155 10.60 -9.16 1.29
C ASP A 155 10.05 -7.72 1.21
N VAL A 156 10.35 -6.87 2.20
CA VAL A 156 9.80 -5.52 2.28
C VAL A 156 10.70 -4.56 1.53
N THR A 157 10.21 -4.05 0.41
CA THR A 157 10.84 -2.95 -0.32
C THR A 157 10.53 -1.59 0.35
N PRO A 158 11.31 -0.54 0.06
CA PRO A 158 11.06 0.80 0.61
C PRO A 158 9.62 1.32 0.37
N ILE A 159 9.06 1.05 -0.82
CA ILE A 159 7.69 1.47 -1.16
C ILE A 159 6.62 0.68 -0.39
N ILE A 160 6.85 -0.63 -0.13
CA ILE A 160 5.94 -1.43 0.70
C ILE A 160 5.96 -0.91 2.14
N LEU A 161 7.14 -0.57 2.69
CA LEU A 161 7.25 -0.02 4.03
C LEU A 161 6.55 1.34 4.15
N ALA A 162 6.79 2.25 3.19
CA ALA A 162 6.14 3.57 3.18
C ALA A 162 4.61 3.44 3.12
N ALA A 163 4.11 2.51 2.31
CA ALA A 163 2.68 2.18 2.24
C ALA A 163 2.13 1.61 3.55
N HIS A 164 2.90 0.76 4.26
CA HIS A 164 2.49 0.23 5.57
C HIS A 164 2.40 1.31 6.64
N CYS A 165 3.30 2.31 6.60
CA CYS A 165 3.32 3.44 7.51
C CYS A 165 2.29 4.53 7.17
N GLN A 166 1.66 4.48 5.99
CA GLN A 166 0.71 5.49 5.49
C GLN A 166 1.31 6.88 5.29
N GLU A 167 2.60 6.94 4.94
CA GLU A 167 3.33 8.19 4.72
C GLU A 167 3.14 8.70 3.28
N TYR A 168 2.16 9.57 3.06
CA TYR A 168 1.76 10.03 1.72
C TYR A 168 2.89 10.73 0.95
N GLU A 169 3.65 11.61 1.61
CA GLU A 169 4.74 12.35 0.98
C GLU A 169 5.87 11.42 0.53
N ILE A 170 6.26 10.48 1.40
CA ILE A 170 7.30 9.49 1.11
C ILE A 170 6.85 8.55 -0.01
N VAL A 171 5.60 8.09 0.02
CA VAL A 171 5.02 7.29 -1.07
C VAL A 171 5.09 8.08 -2.37
N HIS A 172 4.69 9.34 -2.39
CA HIS A 172 4.74 10.18 -3.59
C HIS A 172 6.17 10.33 -4.14
N ILE A 173 7.16 10.59 -3.28
CA ILE A 173 8.57 10.70 -3.66
C ILE A 173 9.06 9.38 -4.29
N LEU A 174 8.77 8.24 -3.67
CA LEU A 174 9.17 6.92 -4.16
C LEU A 174 8.50 6.57 -5.50
N LEU A 175 7.21 6.90 -5.65
CA LEU A 175 6.48 6.71 -6.90
C LEU A 175 7.05 7.57 -8.04
N THR A 176 7.46 8.81 -7.73
CA THR A 176 8.11 9.73 -8.68
C THR A 176 9.47 9.20 -9.14
N LYS A 177 10.17 8.46 -8.27
CA LYS A 177 11.41 7.74 -8.60
C LYS A 177 11.19 6.42 -9.34
N GLY A 178 9.94 6.06 -9.66
CA GLY A 178 9.58 4.87 -10.42
C GLY A 178 9.44 3.59 -9.59
N ALA A 179 9.49 3.66 -8.26
CA ALA A 179 9.28 2.50 -7.41
C ALA A 179 7.78 2.19 -7.32
N ARG A 180 7.35 1.03 -7.83
CA ARG A 180 5.97 0.55 -7.77
C ARG A 180 5.93 -0.80 -7.06
N ILE A 181 4.82 -1.08 -6.37
CA ILE A 181 4.59 -2.39 -5.77
C ILE A 181 4.15 -3.34 -6.87
N GLU A 182 4.88 -4.43 -7.06
CA GLU A 182 4.49 -5.49 -8.00
C GLU A 182 3.26 -6.24 -7.45
N ARG A 183 2.27 -6.47 -8.30
CA ARG A 183 1.09 -7.26 -7.93
C ARG A 183 1.49 -8.72 -7.77
N PRO A 184 1.18 -9.37 -6.63
CA PRO A 184 1.45 -10.80 -6.45
C PRO A 184 0.75 -11.63 -7.51
N HIS A 185 1.38 -12.72 -7.94
CA HIS A 185 0.73 -13.69 -8.81
C HIS A 185 -0.46 -14.37 -8.10
N ASP A 186 -1.38 -14.89 -8.91
CA ASP A 186 -2.50 -15.70 -8.40
C ASP A 186 -1.98 -16.86 -7.54
N TYR A 187 -2.75 -17.23 -6.52
CA TYR A 187 -2.35 -18.23 -5.53
C TYR A 187 -2.01 -19.58 -6.19
N PHE A 188 -2.71 -19.95 -7.26
CA PHE A 188 -2.51 -21.19 -7.99
C PHE A 188 -1.55 -21.08 -9.18
N CYS A 189 -0.80 -19.97 -9.30
CA CYS A 189 0.18 -19.81 -10.36
C CYS A 189 1.29 -20.87 -10.28
N LYS A 190 1.66 -21.43 -11.44
CA LYS A 190 2.69 -22.48 -11.58
C LYS A 190 3.90 -22.01 -12.39
N CYS A 191 4.17 -20.71 -12.44
CA CYS A 191 5.38 -20.22 -13.11
C CYS A 191 6.64 -20.71 -12.37
N ASN A 192 7.78 -20.70 -13.07
CA ASN A 192 9.05 -21.17 -12.50
C ASN A 192 9.44 -20.37 -11.26
N GLU A 193 9.28 -19.05 -11.27
CA GLU A 193 9.64 -18.17 -10.14
C GLU A 193 8.82 -18.47 -8.87
N CYS A 194 7.49 -18.59 -8.98
CA CYS A 194 6.63 -18.94 -7.84
C CYS A 194 6.97 -20.34 -7.31
N THR A 195 7.18 -21.30 -8.22
CA THR A 195 7.51 -22.68 -7.85
C THR A 195 8.86 -22.76 -7.14
N GLU A 196 9.85 -22.00 -7.60
CA GLU A 196 11.17 -21.92 -6.96
C GLU A 196 11.10 -21.23 -5.60
N LYS A 197 10.43 -20.07 -5.50
CA LYS A 197 10.25 -19.35 -4.22
C LYS A 197 9.52 -20.24 -3.20
N GLN A 198 8.47 -20.95 -3.61
CA GLN A 198 7.74 -21.89 -2.75
C GLN A 198 8.57 -23.11 -2.33
N ARG A 199 9.42 -23.65 -3.22
CA ARG A 199 10.32 -24.78 -2.91
C ARG A 199 11.44 -24.37 -1.95
N ARG A 200 11.96 -23.15 -2.08
CA ARG A 200 13.01 -22.63 -1.18
C ARG A 200 12.45 -22.40 0.22
N ASP A 201 11.36 -21.64 0.32
CA ASP A 201 10.69 -21.37 1.60
C ASP A 201 9.23 -20.97 1.37
N SER A 202 8.32 -21.91 1.64
CA SER A 202 6.87 -21.67 1.51
C SER A 202 6.36 -20.63 2.51
N PHE A 203 6.99 -20.47 3.67
CA PHE A 203 6.52 -19.54 4.70
C PHE A 203 6.96 -18.11 4.40
N SER A 204 8.21 -17.91 3.97
CA SER A 204 8.66 -16.61 3.45
C SER A 204 7.81 -16.19 2.24
N HIS A 205 7.51 -17.11 1.32
CA HIS A 205 6.70 -16.81 0.14
C HIS A 205 5.28 -16.32 0.50
N SER A 206 4.60 -16.95 1.45
CA SER A 206 3.27 -16.51 1.90
C SER A 206 3.35 -15.16 2.63
N ARG A 207 4.38 -14.93 3.44
CA ARG A 207 4.60 -13.66 4.13
C ARG A 207 4.92 -12.51 3.16
N SER A 208 5.70 -12.76 2.13
CA SER A 208 6.01 -11.83 1.05
C SER A 208 4.73 -11.38 0.33
N ARG A 209 3.87 -12.33 -0.04
CA ARG A 209 2.55 -12.05 -0.64
C ARG A 209 1.67 -11.19 0.27
N MET A 210 1.58 -11.53 1.56
CA MET A 210 0.83 -10.73 2.53
C MET A 210 1.36 -9.31 2.65
N ASN A 211 2.68 -9.12 2.71
CA ASN A 211 3.30 -7.81 2.78
C ASN A 211 3.01 -6.95 1.54
N ALA A 212 3.05 -7.56 0.36
CA ALA A 212 2.69 -6.89 -0.89
C ALA A 212 1.20 -6.46 -0.90
N TYR A 213 0.27 -7.35 -0.53
CA TYR A 213 -1.15 -7.01 -0.44
C TYR A 213 -1.43 -5.94 0.60
N LYS A 214 -0.74 -5.96 1.74
CA LYS A 214 -0.84 -4.92 2.77
C LYS A 214 -0.36 -3.55 2.25
N GLY A 215 0.66 -3.52 1.40
CA GLY A 215 1.09 -2.31 0.72
C GLY A 215 0.07 -1.81 -0.30
N LEU A 216 -0.44 -2.69 -1.17
CA LEU A 216 -1.43 -2.39 -2.20
C LEU A 216 -2.77 -1.90 -1.61
N ALA A 217 -3.18 -2.45 -0.47
CA ALA A 217 -4.43 -2.10 0.21
C ALA A 217 -4.35 -0.81 1.05
N SER A 218 -3.18 -0.17 1.14
CA SER A 218 -3.01 1.07 1.89
C SER A 218 -3.68 2.25 1.18
N ALA A 219 -4.30 3.15 1.96
CA ALA A 219 -4.95 4.34 1.41
C ALA A 219 -3.95 5.28 0.71
N ALA A 220 -2.73 5.42 1.26
CA ALA A 220 -1.67 6.21 0.66
C ALA A 220 -1.27 5.70 -0.73
N TYR A 221 -1.10 4.38 -0.88
CA TYR A 221 -0.76 3.81 -2.18
C TYR A 221 -1.94 3.87 -3.15
N LEU A 222 -3.16 3.50 -2.74
CA LEU A 222 -4.35 3.56 -3.61
C LEU A 222 -4.58 4.96 -4.17
N SER A 223 -4.48 6.00 -3.33
CA SER A 223 -4.75 7.39 -3.72
C SER A 223 -3.73 7.96 -4.69
N LEU A 224 -2.45 7.56 -4.59
CA LEU A 224 -1.34 8.14 -5.36
C LEU A 224 -0.90 7.30 -6.55
N SER A 225 -1.27 6.01 -6.60
CA SER A 225 -0.82 5.09 -7.65
C SER A 225 -1.86 4.80 -8.72
N SER A 226 -3.14 4.87 -8.38
CA SER A 226 -4.23 4.42 -9.23
C SER A 226 -4.95 5.62 -9.85
N GLU A 227 -5.28 5.51 -11.14
CA GLU A 227 -6.06 6.53 -11.84
C GLU A 227 -7.52 6.57 -11.33
N ASP A 228 -8.13 5.39 -11.19
CA ASP A 228 -9.41 5.21 -10.50
C ASP A 228 -9.20 4.46 -9.17
N PRO A 229 -9.03 5.19 -8.05
CA PRO A 229 -8.80 4.59 -6.75
C PRO A 229 -10.05 3.88 -6.19
N VAL A 230 -11.26 4.31 -6.57
CA VAL A 230 -12.52 3.71 -6.11
C VAL A 230 -12.70 2.34 -6.74
N PHE A 231 -12.58 2.24 -8.06
CA PHE A 231 -12.69 0.95 -8.76
C PHE A 231 -11.60 -0.02 -8.32
N THR A 232 -10.35 0.44 -8.27
CA THR A 232 -9.21 -0.40 -7.87
C THR A 232 -9.38 -0.93 -6.44
N SER A 233 -9.87 -0.10 -5.53
CA SER A 233 -10.13 -0.52 -4.14
C SER A 233 -11.28 -1.52 -4.03
N LEU A 234 -12.35 -1.36 -4.82
CA LEU A 234 -13.46 -2.33 -4.87
C LEU A 234 -12.98 -3.69 -5.38
N GLU A 235 -12.23 -3.73 -6.49
CA GLU A 235 -11.67 -4.97 -7.05
C GLU A 235 -10.73 -5.66 -6.06
N LEU A 236 -9.79 -4.91 -5.48
CA LEU A 236 -8.83 -5.42 -4.49
C LEU A 236 -9.55 -5.94 -3.24
N SER A 237 -10.61 -5.27 -2.78
CA SER A 237 -11.38 -5.73 -1.61
C SER A 237 -12.01 -7.10 -1.83
N ASN A 238 -12.48 -7.39 -3.05
CA ASN A 238 -13.06 -8.67 -3.43
C ASN A 238 -11.99 -9.75 -3.61
N GLU A 239 -10.85 -9.41 -4.20
CA GLU A 239 -9.71 -10.31 -4.30
C GLU A 239 -9.21 -10.75 -2.92
N LEU A 240 -9.01 -9.81 -2.00
CA LEU A 240 -8.61 -10.09 -0.62
C LEU A 240 -9.66 -10.93 0.12
N ALA A 241 -10.95 -10.68 -0.10
CA ALA A 241 -12.02 -11.49 0.48
C ALA A 241 -12.01 -12.94 -0.04
N ARG A 242 -11.69 -13.15 -1.32
CA ARG A 242 -11.51 -14.48 -1.91
C ARG A 242 -10.27 -15.18 -1.33
N LEU A 243 -9.14 -14.47 -1.26
CA LEU A 243 -7.88 -14.99 -0.70
C LEU A 243 -8.03 -15.39 0.77
N ALA A 244 -8.82 -14.65 1.56
CA ALA A 244 -9.13 -15.02 2.95
C ALA A 244 -9.81 -16.38 3.10
N ASN A 245 -10.48 -16.88 2.05
CA ASN A 245 -11.10 -18.21 2.05
C ASN A 245 -10.16 -19.30 1.52
N ILE A 246 -9.13 -18.92 0.75
CA ILE A 246 -8.12 -19.84 0.19
C ILE A 246 -7.01 -20.06 1.22
N GLU A 247 -6.42 -18.99 1.75
CA GLU A 247 -5.40 -19.02 2.80
C GLU A 247 -6.04 -18.89 4.18
N THR A 248 -6.24 -20.02 4.84
CA THR A 248 -6.91 -20.06 6.13
C THR A 248 -6.04 -19.54 7.28
N GLU A 249 -4.72 -19.63 7.14
CA GLU A 249 -3.71 -19.25 8.13
C GLU A 249 -3.70 -17.74 8.38
N PHE A 250 -3.82 -16.94 7.31
CA PHE A 250 -3.84 -15.47 7.36
C PHE A 250 -5.22 -14.88 7.11
N LYS A 251 -6.28 -15.68 7.27
CA LYS A 251 -7.66 -15.28 6.99
C LYS A 251 -8.08 -13.97 7.65
N ASN A 252 -7.67 -13.75 8.89
CA ASN A 252 -8.00 -12.53 9.64
C ASN A 252 -7.33 -11.29 9.05
N ASP A 253 -6.07 -11.41 8.61
CA ASP A 253 -5.32 -10.31 8.02
C ASP A 253 -5.92 -9.90 6.67
N TYR A 254 -6.21 -10.86 5.79
CA TYR A 254 -6.88 -10.57 4.51
C TYR A 254 -8.24 -9.91 4.71
N ARG A 255 -9.04 -10.38 5.69
CA ARG A 255 -10.32 -9.73 6.02
C ARG A 255 -10.15 -8.31 6.50
N LYS A 256 -9.12 -8.04 7.31
CA LYS A 256 -8.80 -6.69 7.79
C LYS A 256 -8.42 -5.77 6.62
N LEU A 257 -7.57 -6.25 5.70
CA LEU A 257 -7.18 -5.49 4.50
C LEU A 257 -8.36 -5.25 3.55
N SER A 258 -9.22 -6.26 3.36
CA SER A 258 -10.45 -6.12 2.57
C SER A 258 -11.36 -5.04 3.17
N MET A 259 -11.53 -5.04 4.50
CA MET A 259 -12.30 -3.99 5.18
C MET A 259 -11.65 -2.62 5.06
N GLN A 260 -10.32 -2.52 5.13
CA GLN A 260 -9.61 -1.25 4.93
C GLN A 260 -9.86 -0.67 3.53
N CYS A 261 -9.87 -1.50 2.48
CA CYS A 261 -10.23 -1.07 1.13
C CYS A 261 -11.69 -0.59 1.07
N LYS A 262 -12.62 -1.34 1.67
CA LYS A 262 -14.05 -0.96 1.73
C LYS A 262 -14.26 0.38 2.45
N ASP A 263 -13.58 0.58 3.59
CA ASP A 263 -13.68 1.80 4.37
C ASP A 263 -13.00 3.00 3.66
N PHE A 264 -11.94 2.77 2.87
CA PHE A 264 -11.36 3.79 2.01
C PHE A 264 -12.36 4.32 0.99
N VAL A 265 -13.08 3.45 0.28
CA VAL A 265 -14.10 3.86 -0.71
C VAL A 265 -15.24 4.66 -0.07
N VAL A 266 -15.66 4.26 1.13
CA VAL A 266 -16.64 5.02 1.91
C VAL A 266 -16.08 6.40 2.26
N GLY A 267 -14.84 6.47 2.74
CA GLY A 267 -14.17 7.72 3.06
C GLY A 267 -14.06 8.68 1.87
N VAL A 268 -13.86 8.18 0.65
CA VAL A 268 -13.88 9.01 -0.57
C VAL A 268 -15.29 9.57 -0.83
N LEU A 269 -16.32 8.74 -0.69
CA LEU A 269 -17.72 9.17 -0.87
C LEU A 269 -18.16 10.19 0.19
N ASP A 270 -17.63 10.09 1.41
CA ASP A 270 -17.89 11.04 2.51
C ASP A 270 -17.35 12.44 2.21
N GLN A 271 -16.32 12.57 1.36
CA GLN A 271 -15.71 13.87 1.01
C GLN A 271 -16.43 14.62 -0.12
N CYS A 272 -17.43 14.01 -0.78
CA CYS A 272 -18.18 14.65 -1.85
C CYS A 272 -19.07 15.77 -1.31
N ARG A 273 -19.07 16.91 -2.00
CA ARG A 273 -19.81 18.12 -1.64
C ARG A 273 -20.99 18.39 -2.55
N ASP A 274 -20.88 18.00 -3.81
CA ASP A 274 -21.88 18.28 -4.84
C ASP A 274 -22.49 16.99 -5.41
N THR A 275 -23.69 17.10 -5.99
CA THR A 275 -24.38 15.95 -6.60
C THR A 275 -23.63 15.39 -7.81
N GLU A 276 -22.93 16.25 -8.56
CA GLU A 276 -22.09 15.84 -9.68
C GLU A 276 -20.93 14.93 -9.24
N GLU A 277 -20.26 15.27 -8.13
CA GLU A 277 -19.19 14.44 -7.57
C GLU A 277 -19.73 13.08 -7.11
N VAL A 278 -20.88 13.08 -6.44
CA VAL A 278 -21.55 11.84 -6.01
C VAL A 278 -21.94 10.98 -7.21
N GLU A 279 -22.52 11.58 -8.25
CA GLU A 279 -22.89 10.87 -9.49
C GLU A 279 -21.66 10.30 -10.21
N ALA A 280 -20.57 11.06 -10.29
CA ALA A 280 -19.30 10.60 -10.86
C ALA A 280 -18.72 9.40 -10.07
N ILE A 281 -18.85 9.39 -8.75
CA ILE A 281 -18.45 8.23 -7.94
C ILE A 281 -19.37 7.03 -8.17
N LEU A 282 -20.69 7.21 -8.21
CA LEU A 282 -21.65 6.10 -8.26
C LEU A 282 -21.78 5.46 -9.64
N ASN A 283 -21.65 6.26 -10.70
CA ASN A 283 -21.77 5.78 -12.08
C ASN A 283 -20.42 5.33 -12.65
N GLY A 284 -19.33 5.99 -12.28
CA GLY A 284 -18.01 5.75 -12.86
C GLY A 284 -17.83 6.48 -14.18
N ASP A 285 -16.93 5.95 -15.01
CA ASP A 285 -16.52 6.60 -16.26
C ASP A 285 -17.64 6.52 -17.31
N VAL A 286 -18.18 7.69 -17.68
CA VAL A 286 -19.37 7.82 -18.53
C VAL A 286 -19.02 7.59 -20.01
N ASP A 287 -17.73 7.64 -20.36
CA ASP A 287 -17.24 7.59 -21.75
C ASP A 287 -17.30 6.20 -22.40
N ASN A 288 -17.42 5.13 -21.60
CA ASN A 288 -17.44 3.74 -22.10
C ASN A 288 -18.84 3.13 -22.24
N ALA A 289 -19.90 3.81 -21.77
CA ALA A 289 -21.26 3.32 -21.86
C ALA A 289 -21.94 3.81 -23.16
N PRO A 290 -22.60 2.93 -23.95
CA PRO A 290 -23.39 3.38 -25.08
C PRO A 290 -24.46 4.37 -24.59
N PRO A 291 -24.73 5.48 -25.30
CA PRO A 291 -25.73 6.46 -24.88
C PRO A 291 -27.07 5.76 -24.75
N SER A 292 -27.51 5.55 -23.51
CA SER A 292 -28.83 4.98 -23.27
C SER A 292 -29.88 5.98 -23.75
N GLU A 293 -30.84 5.55 -24.56
CA GLU A 293 -31.91 6.39 -25.15
C GLU A 293 -32.76 7.15 -24.12
N ASN A 294 -32.53 6.97 -22.81
CA ASN A 294 -33.34 7.51 -21.72
C ASN A 294 -32.55 8.26 -20.62
N ASN A 295 -31.29 8.68 -20.84
CA ASN A 295 -30.51 9.43 -19.84
C ASN A 295 -30.50 8.80 -18.42
N ARG A 296 -30.60 7.46 -18.31
CA ARG A 296 -30.68 6.81 -17.00
C ARG A 296 -29.26 6.58 -16.48
N PRO A 297 -28.91 7.05 -15.25
CA PRO A 297 -27.57 6.85 -14.71
C PRO A 297 -27.24 5.35 -14.65
N CYS A 298 -26.15 4.95 -15.31
CA CYS A 298 -25.65 3.59 -15.25
C CYS A 298 -24.94 3.43 -13.90
N LEU A 299 -25.67 3.02 -12.86
CA LEU A 299 -25.18 2.82 -11.49
C LEU A 299 -24.20 1.62 -11.40
N GLU A 300 -23.14 1.60 -12.20
CA GLU A 300 -22.22 0.48 -12.36
C GLU A 300 -21.43 0.22 -11.09
N ARG A 301 -20.87 1.26 -10.48
CA ARG A 301 -20.11 1.11 -9.22
C ARG A 301 -21.02 0.66 -8.08
N VAL A 302 -22.30 1.07 -8.06
CA VAL A 302 -23.28 0.59 -7.06
C VAL A 302 -23.60 -0.90 -7.28
N LYS A 303 -23.85 -1.32 -8.52
CA LYS A 303 -24.07 -2.75 -8.84
C LYS A 303 -22.85 -3.59 -8.45
N LEU A 304 -21.65 -3.09 -8.72
CA LEU A 304 -20.39 -3.72 -8.34
C LEU A 304 -20.23 -3.80 -6.82
N ALA A 305 -20.52 -2.71 -6.10
CA ALA A 305 -20.48 -2.66 -4.64
C ALA A 305 -21.46 -3.64 -3.99
N ILE A 306 -22.65 -3.83 -4.58
CA ILE A 306 -23.61 -4.86 -4.14
C ILE A 306 -23.03 -6.26 -4.38
N LYS A 307 -22.46 -6.51 -5.56
CA LYS A 307 -21.81 -7.80 -5.91
C LYS A 307 -20.66 -8.15 -4.95
N TYR A 308 -19.90 -7.15 -4.48
CA TYR A 308 -18.78 -7.31 -3.56
C TYR A 308 -19.16 -7.14 -2.07
N GLU A 309 -20.46 -7.03 -1.78
CA GLU A 309 -21.01 -6.88 -0.43
C GLU A 309 -20.39 -5.71 0.36
N VAL A 310 -20.22 -4.56 -0.29
CA VAL A 310 -19.73 -3.32 0.35
C VAL A 310 -20.90 -2.57 0.98
N LYS A 311 -21.40 -3.12 2.09
CA LYS A 311 -22.65 -2.68 2.74
C LYS A 311 -22.64 -1.20 3.14
N LYS A 312 -21.53 -0.71 3.71
CA LYS A 312 -21.41 0.68 4.18
C LYS A 312 -21.51 1.69 3.03
N PHE A 313 -20.92 1.37 1.87
CA PHE A 313 -20.96 2.25 0.70
C PHE A 313 -22.38 2.42 0.17
N VAL A 314 -23.13 1.31 0.04
CA VAL A 314 -24.52 1.38 -0.43
C VAL A 314 -25.41 2.04 0.61
N ALA A 315 -25.20 1.78 1.90
CA ALA A 315 -25.98 2.37 2.99
C ALA A 315 -25.64 3.86 3.27
N HIS A 316 -24.65 4.43 2.59
CA HIS A 316 -24.20 5.79 2.84
C HIS A 316 -25.30 6.82 2.50
N PRO A 317 -25.52 7.87 3.32
CA PRO A 317 -26.58 8.87 3.07
C PRO A 317 -26.56 9.49 1.68
N ASN A 318 -25.38 9.85 1.15
CA ASN A 318 -25.26 10.44 -0.19
C ASN A 318 -25.68 9.44 -1.29
N CYS A 319 -25.28 8.17 -1.14
CA CYS A 319 -25.68 7.09 -2.05
C CYS A 319 -27.20 6.85 -1.98
N GLN A 320 -27.74 6.75 -0.78
CA GLN A 320 -29.17 6.56 -0.54
C GLN A 320 -30.00 7.73 -1.09
N GLN A 321 -29.55 8.97 -0.93
CA GLN A 321 -30.23 10.14 -1.47
C GLN A 321 -30.30 10.10 -3.00
N GLN A 322 -29.22 9.70 -3.68
CA GLN A 322 -29.20 9.57 -5.13
C GLN A 322 -30.13 8.44 -5.60
N LEU A 323 -30.07 7.28 -4.96
CA LEU A 323 -30.96 6.16 -5.26
C LEU A 323 -32.43 6.51 -5.04
N LEU A 324 -32.75 7.25 -3.97
CA LEU A 324 -34.11 7.74 -3.72
C LEU A 324 -34.56 8.75 -4.77
N THR A 325 -33.66 9.57 -5.31
CA THR A 325 -33.98 10.54 -6.35
C THR A 325 -34.31 9.84 -7.66
N ILE A 326 -33.56 8.79 -8.02
CA ILE A 326 -33.85 7.93 -9.17
C ILE A 326 -35.15 7.12 -8.96
N TRP A 327 -35.39 6.64 -7.73
CA TRP A 327 -36.60 5.87 -7.41
C TRP A 327 -37.89 6.71 -7.51
N TYR A 328 -37.84 7.98 -7.10
CA TYR A 328 -39.00 8.88 -7.08
C TYR A 328 -39.05 9.87 -8.26
N GLU A 329 -38.24 9.70 -9.31
CA GLU A 329 -38.10 10.66 -10.42
C GLU A 329 -39.45 11.11 -11.02
N ASN A 330 -40.35 10.14 -11.31
CA ASN A 330 -41.69 10.39 -11.86
C ASN A 330 -42.78 10.57 -10.80
N LEU A 331 -42.45 10.42 -9.51
CA LEU A 331 -43.38 10.45 -8.36
C LEU A 331 -42.83 11.35 -7.25
N SER A 332 -42.27 12.51 -7.61
CA SER A 332 -41.64 13.45 -6.67
C SER A 332 -42.59 13.88 -5.54
N GLY A 333 -43.86 14.08 -5.87
CA GLY A 333 -44.92 14.41 -4.91
C GLY A 333 -45.17 13.32 -3.86
N LEU A 334 -44.88 12.05 -4.15
CA LEU A 334 -45.10 10.92 -3.24
C LEU A 334 -43.99 10.79 -2.18
N ARG A 335 -42.79 11.31 -2.46
CA ARG A 335 -41.62 11.21 -1.56
C ARG A 335 -41.91 11.81 -0.18
N GLN A 336 -42.51 13.00 -0.15
CA GLN A 336 -42.82 13.76 1.08
C GLN A 336 -44.15 13.38 1.74
N GLN A 337 -44.93 12.46 1.17
CA GLN A 337 -46.26 12.12 1.68
C GLN A 337 -46.20 11.25 2.94
N SER A 338 -47.28 11.32 3.73
CA SER A 338 -47.45 10.49 4.92
C SER A 338 -47.57 9.00 4.56
N ILE A 339 -47.26 8.15 5.54
CA ILE A 339 -47.34 6.69 5.38
C ILE A 339 -48.75 6.24 4.95
N GLY A 340 -49.80 6.91 5.45
CA GLY A 340 -51.18 6.61 5.07
C GLY A 340 -51.43 6.80 3.58
N VAL A 341 -51.01 7.95 3.02
CA VAL A 341 -51.15 8.23 1.58
C VAL A 341 -50.35 7.22 0.75
N LYS A 342 -49.13 6.87 1.18
CA LYS A 342 -48.32 5.84 0.52
C LYS A 342 -49.02 4.47 0.50
N CYS A 343 -49.59 4.03 1.63
CA CYS A 343 -50.35 2.77 1.68
C CYS A 343 -51.59 2.80 0.78
N TRP A 344 -52.34 3.90 0.76
CA TRP A 344 -53.50 4.07 -0.13
C TRP A 344 -53.11 4.03 -1.61
N THR A 345 -51.99 4.67 -1.98
CA THR A 345 -51.48 4.62 -3.36
C THR A 345 -51.06 3.21 -3.77
N VAL A 346 -50.38 2.46 -2.90
CA VAL A 346 -49.99 1.07 -3.17
C VAL A 346 -51.22 0.17 -3.32
N LEU A 347 -52.23 0.34 -2.47
CA LEU A 347 -53.48 -0.42 -2.52
C LEU A 347 -54.31 -0.09 -3.78
N GLY A 348 -54.33 1.18 -4.19
CA GLY A 348 -54.96 1.60 -5.43
C GLY A 348 -54.27 1.01 -6.66
N VAL A 349 -52.93 1.02 -6.70
CA VAL A 349 -52.14 0.42 -7.78
C VAL A 349 -52.32 -1.10 -7.83
N SER A 350 -52.34 -1.79 -6.68
CA SER A 350 -52.50 -3.25 -6.64
C SER A 350 -53.88 -3.71 -7.14
N LEU A 351 -54.94 -2.96 -6.85
CA LEU A 351 -56.28 -3.22 -7.39
C LEU A 351 -56.40 -2.84 -8.89
N GLY A 352 -55.68 -1.80 -9.32
CA GLY A 352 -55.69 -1.31 -10.71
C GLY A 352 -54.76 -2.07 -11.67
N LEU A 353 -53.86 -2.90 -11.14
CA LEU A 353 -52.84 -3.65 -11.88
C LEU A 353 -53.34 -4.41 -13.14
N PRO A 354 -54.49 -5.11 -13.14
CA PRO A 354 -55.00 -5.77 -14.35
C PRO A 354 -55.41 -4.79 -15.46
N PHE A 355 -55.93 -3.61 -15.10
CA PHE A 355 -56.30 -2.57 -16.06
C PHE A 355 -55.05 -1.86 -16.61
N LEU A 356 -54.07 -1.60 -15.75
CA LEU A 356 -52.77 -1.03 -16.09
C LEU A 356 -52.01 -1.94 -17.08
N ALA A 357 -51.95 -3.25 -16.81
CA ALA A 357 -51.34 -4.23 -17.72
C ALA A 357 -52.01 -4.27 -19.10
N LEU A 358 -53.34 -4.15 -19.16
CA LEU A 358 -54.10 -4.11 -20.42
C LEU A 358 -53.84 -2.80 -21.19
N ALA A 359 -53.74 -1.67 -20.48
CA ALA A 359 -53.39 -0.37 -21.05
C ALA A 359 -51.95 -0.34 -21.60
N TYR A 360 -50.99 -0.94 -20.90
CA TYR A 360 -49.61 -1.10 -21.37
C TYR A 360 -49.53 -1.89 -22.68
N TRP A 361 -50.32 -2.96 -22.79
CA TRP A 361 -50.34 -3.79 -23.99
C TRP A 361 -50.96 -3.09 -25.20
N ILE A 362 -51.98 -2.25 -24.98
CA ILE A 362 -52.70 -1.53 -26.05
C ILE A 362 -51.96 -0.25 -26.48
N MET A 363 -51.30 0.45 -25.56
CA MET A 363 -50.76 1.79 -25.83
C MET A 363 -49.40 2.03 -25.14
N PRO A 364 -48.30 1.41 -25.61
CA PRO A 364 -47.01 1.40 -24.92
C PRO A 364 -46.33 2.78 -24.79
N CYS A 365 -46.69 3.76 -25.62
CA CYS A 365 -46.05 5.09 -25.66
C CYS A 365 -46.84 6.20 -24.94
N SER A 366 -47.84 5.87 -24.12
CA SER A 366 -48.62 6.86 -23.37
C SER A 366 -47.87 7.39 -22.13
N LYS A 367 -48.21 8.59 -21.66
CA LYS A 367 -47.65 9.14 -20.40
C LYS A 367 -47.95 8.25 -19.18
N VAL A 368 -49.06 7.52 -19.20
CA VAL A 368 -49.49 6.61 -18.13
C VAL A 368 -48.62 5.35 -18.10
N THR A 369 -48.30 4.80 -19.27
CA THR A 369 -47.48 3.59 -19.39
C THR A 369 -46.00 3.83 -19.09
N ASN A 370 -45.50 5.06 -19.25
CA ASN A 370 -44.15 5.44 -18.80
C ASN A 370 -44.02 5.47 -17.26
N VAL A 371 -45.09 5.80 -16.55
CA VAL A 371 -45.11 5.75 -15.06
C VAL A 371 -45.13 4.29 -14.59
N GLU A 372 -45.88 3.41 -15.26
CA GLU A 372 -45.92 1.97 -14.96
C GLU A 372 -44.58 1.25 -15.20
N ARG A 373 -43.85 1.63 -16.26
CA ARG A 373 -42.54 1.02 -16.61
C ARG A 373 -41.49 1.13 -15.51
N LEU A 374 -41.67 2.06 -14.56
CA LEU A 374 -40.78 2.31 -13.42
C LEU A 374 -41.30 1.74 -12.09
N ILE A 375 -42.60 1.44 -11.98
CA ILE A 375 -43.20 0.86 -10.76
C ILE A 375 -43.03 -0.68 -10.73
N LEU A 376 -42.87 -1.31 -11.89
CA LEU A 376 -42.75 -2.77 -12.05
C LEU A 376 -41.29 -3.29 -12.11
N LEU A 377 -40.29 -2.42 -11.98
CA LEU A 377 -38.86 -2.75 -11.84
C LEU A 377 -38.43 -2.51 -10.39
#